data_AF-A0A8H7LAA3-F1
#
_entry.id   AF-A0A8H7LAA3-F1
#
_cell.length_a   1.000
_cell.length_b   1.000
_cell.length_c   1.000
_cell.angle_alpha   90.00
_cell.angle_beta   90.00
_cell.angle_gamma   90.00
#
_symmetry.space_group_name_H-M   'P 1'
#
loop_
_entity.id
_entity.type
_entity.pdbx_description
1 polymer ?
#
loop_
_entity_poly.entity_id
_entity_poly.type
_entity_poly.pdbx_seq_one_letter_code
_entity_poly.pdbx_strand_id
1 'polypeptide(L)'
;MYRKEVTRTFTGDDILSLVDGGEDSENVPLYPLVQEAREVDVVFAYDSSADTAVDWPNGNAMYQAYERQFTEQGKTMSVPKIPTKEVFLLGGLTSKPVFFGCDANAPSEINNGNSATGANGNLTLANFNPGLILAKRKLSFDSNKSTFTFVYTEAEKAGMVRNGFEVATRNNGTEDSAWKTCVSCAIIRREQERRNMEQSDQCKQCFEKYCWRG
;
A
#
# COMPACT_ATOMS: atom_id res chain seq x y z
N MET A 1 -31.56 18.44 6.36
CA MET A 1 -30.82 19.56 6.97
C MET A 1 -29.53 19.70 6.20
N TYR A 2 -29.43 20.69 5.31
CA TYR A 2 -28.28 20.89 4.44
C TYR A 2 -27.04 21.21 5.28
N ARG A 3 -26.02 20.36 5.24
CA ARG A 3 -24.72 20.61 5.88
C ARG A 3 -23.93 21.51 4.92
N LYS A 4 -23.85 22.81 5.24
CA LYS A 4 -22.90 23.72 4.59
C LYS A 4 -21.49 23.15 4.81
N GLU A 5 -20.75 22.98 3.72
CA GLU A 5 -19.30 22.84 3.80
C GLU A 5 -18.73 24.09 4.49
N VAL A 6 -18.10 23.90 5.64
CA VAL A 6 -17.36 24.96 6.32
C VAL A 6 -15.90 24.65 6.09
N THR A 7 -15.29 25.34 5.12
CA THR A 7 -13.83 25.44 5.00
C THR A 7 -13.33 26.26 6.18
N ARG A 8 -13.00 25.61 7.30
CA ARG A 8 -12.37 26.28 8.45
C ARG A 8 -10.89 26.47 8.13
N THR A 9 -10.50 27.70 7.89
CA THR A 9 -9.09 28.10 7.81
C THR A 9 -8.59 28.20 9.26
N PHE A 10 -7.69 27.31 9.67
CA PHE A 10 -7.13 27.26 11.05
C PHE A 10 -6.21 28.44 11.39
N THR A 11 -6.19 29.49 10.57
CA THR A 11 -5.22 30.61 10.65
C THR A 11 -5.52 31.61 11.77
N GLY A 12 -6.53 31.37 12.61
CA GLY A 12 -6.94 32.27 13.70
C GLY A 12 -7.41 31.57 14.98
N ASP A 13 -7.24 30.24 15.08
CA ASP A 13 -7.58 29.49 16.28
C ASP A 13 -6.35 29.35 17.20
N ASP A 14 -6.51 29.56 18.51
CA ASP A 14 -5.44 29.37 19.50
C ASP A 14 -5.14 27.88 19.78
N ILE A 15 -6.02 26.98 19.31
CA ILE A 15 -5.98 25.54 19.59
C ILE A 15 -6.05 24.76 18.29
N LEU A 16 -5.07 23.87 18.09
CA LEU A 16 -5.06 22.87 17.04
C LEU A 16 -5.40 21.49 17.64
N SER A 17 -6.54 20.92 17.24
CA SER A 17 -6.94 19.58 17.65
C SER A 17 -6.36 18.52 16.71
N LEU A 18 -5.58 17.60 17.26
CA LEU A 18 -4.98 16.47 16.54
C LEU A 18 -5.57 15.16 17.06
N VAL A 19 -5.74 14.18 16.17
CA VAL A 19 -6.24 12.83 16.47
C VAL A 19 -5.35 11.79 15.82
N ASP A 20 -5.45 10.54 16.28
CA ASP A 20 -4.77 9.40 15.67
C ASP A 20 -5.28 9.17 14.24
N GLY A 21 -4.38 8.96 13.28
CA GLY A 21 -4.74 8.71 11.87
C GLY A 21 -5.53 7.41 11.65
N GLY A 22 -5.44 6.46 12.58
CA GLY A 22 -6.27 5.25 12.57
C GLY A 22 -7.77 5.55 12.67
N GLU A 23 -8.17 6.70 13.24
CA GLU A 23 -9.57 7.15 13.28
C GLU A 23 -10.13 7.48 11.89
N ASP A 24 -9.26 7.74 10.91
CA ASP A 24 -9.60 7.96 9.50
C ASP A 24 -9.28 6.73 8.63
N SER A 25 -9.14 5.56 9.25
CA SER A 25 -8.74 4.30 8.61
C SER A 25 -7.39 4.35 7.89
N GLU A 26 -6.50 5.28 8.26
CA GLU A 26 -5.12 5.35 7.79
C GLU A 26 -4.17 4.50 8.64
N ASN A 27 -4.60 3.29 9.04
CA ASN A 27 -3.80 2.38 9.86
C ASN A 27 -2.45 2.01 9.20
N VAL A 28 -2.39 2.09 7.87
CA VAL A 28 -1.14 2.09 7.11
C VAL A 28 -0.88 3.52 6.63
N PRO A 29 0.13 4.23 7.18
CA PRO A 29 0.30 5.67 6.95
C PRO A 29 0.96 5.96 5.60
N LEU A 30 0.19 5.82 4.52
CA LEU A 30 0.68 6.07 3.14
C LEU A 30 0.72 7.55 2.79
N TYR A 31 -0.18 8.37 3.34
CA TYR A 31 -0.31 9.80 3.02
C TYR A 31 1.02 10.54 2.88
N PRO A 32 1.97 10.47 3.84
CA PRO A 32 3.24 11.16 3.69
C PRO A 32 4.08 10.61 2.53
N LEU A 33 4.03 9.31 2.23
CA LEU A 33 4.91 8.66 1.26
C LEU A 33 4.44 8.80 -0.19
N VAL A 34 3.13 8.91 -0.40
CA VAL A 34 2.50 8.89 -1.73
C VAL A 34 2.25 10.29 -2.31
N GLN A 35 2.83 11.32 -1.70
CA GLN A 35 2.81 12.68 -2.24
C GLN A 35 3.62 12.72 -3.54
N GLU A 36 3.03 13.23 -4.62
CA GLU A 36 3.68 13.30 -5.94
C GLU A 36 5.03 14.03 -5.88
N ALA A 37 5.12 15.09 -5.08
CA ALA A 37 6.34 15.87 -4.89
C ALA A 37 7.51 15.12 -4.22
N ARG A 38 7.28 13.92 -3.66
CA ARG A 38 8.34 13.10 -3.06
C ARG A 38 8.99 12.13 -4.04
N GLU A 39 8.36 11.89 -5.19
CA GLU A 39 8.91 11.02 -6.25
C GLU A 39 9.36 9.63 -5.73
N VAL A 40 8.63 9.06 -4.74
CA VAL A 40 9.00 7.78 -4.11
C VAL A 40 8.79 6.63 -5.08
N ASP A 41 9.81 5.82 -5.39
CA ASP A 41 9.61 4.76 -6.38
C ASP A 41 8.84 3.55 -5.87
N VAL A 42 9.00 3.18 -4.58
CA VAL A 42 8.36 2.01 -4.00
C VAL A 42 7.99 2.27 -2.55
N VAL A 43 6.82 1.78 -2.15
CA VAL A 43 6.40 1.72 -0.75
C VAL A 43 6.21 0.26 -0.34
N PHE A 44 6.88 -0.15 0.74
CA PHE A 44 6.65 -1.42 1.41
C PHE A 44 5.65 -1.21 2.55
N ALA A 45 4.40 -1.57 2.31
CA ALA A 45 3.30 -1.41 3.26
C ALA A 45 3.11 -2.69 4.09
N TYR A 46 3.19 -2.57 5.42
CA TYR A 46 2.88 -3.64 6.35
C TYR A 46 1.57 -3.32 7.05
N ASP A 47 0.53 -4.09 6.75
CA ASP A 47 -0.78 -3.92 7.37
C ASP A 47 -0.89 -4.80 8.62
N SER A 48 -0.98 -4.18 9.79
CA SER A 48 -1.17 -4.88 11.08
C SER A 48 -2.55 -4.65 11.69
N SER A 49 -3.51 -4.18 10.89
CA SER A 49 -4.86 -3.86 11.33
C SER A 49 -5.64 -5.09 11.78
N ALA A 50 -6.55 -4.89 12.72
CA ALA A 50 -7.44 -5.91 13.26
C ALA A 50 -8.84 -5.76 12.63
N ASP A 51 -8.94 -6.03 11.32
CA ASP A 51 -10.14 -5.67 10.54
C ASP A 51 -11.21 -6.78 10.46
N THR A 52 -10.81 -8.03 10.64
CA THR A 52 -11.70 -9.19 10.58
C THR A 52 -12.17 -9.62 11.97
N ALA A 53 -13.18 -10.50 12.05
CA ALA A 53 -13.67 -11.05 13.31
C ALA A 53 -12.61 -11.85 14.12
N VAL A 54 -11.44 -12.11 13.52
CA VAL A 54 -10.30 -12.80 14.11
C VAL A 54 -9.02 -11.95 14.02
N ASP A 55 -9.17 -10.62 13.99
CA ASP A 55 -8.08 -9.63 14.11
C ASP A 55 -6.98 -9.70 13.03
N TRP A 56 -7.28 -10.26 11.85
CA TRP A 56 -6.41 -10.17 10.68
C TRP A 56 -6.79 -8.98 9.78
N PRO A 57 -5.83 -8.39 9.05
CA PRO A 57 -6.10 -7.30 8.12
C PRO A 57 -6.87 -7.81 6.89
N ASN A 58 -7.69 -6.93 6.30
CA ASN A 58 -8.44 -7.24 5.08
C ASN A 58 -8.11 -6.30 3.91
N GLY A 59 -7.09 -5.44 4.06
CA GLY A 59 -6.67 -4.47 3.05
C GLY A 59 -7.46 -3.16 3.06
N ASN A 60 -8.39 -2.96 4.00
CA ASN A 60 -9.20 -1.75 4.08
C ASN A 60 -8.34 -0.48 4.22
N ALA A 61 -7.29 -0.48 5.04
CA ALA A 61 -6.42 0.69 5.20
C ALA A 61 -5.79 1.16 3.87
N MET A 62 -5.42 0.20 3.03
CA MET A 62 -4.82 0.46 1.71
C MET A 62 -5.89 0.96 0.72
N TYR A 63 -7.09 0.40 0.77
CA TYR A 63 -8.23 0.89 -0.01
C TYR A 63 -8.61 2.32 0.37
N GLN A 64 -8.59 2.66 1.67
CA GLN A 64 -8.89 4.02 2.13
C GLN A 64 -7.84 5.02 1.67
N ALA A 65 -6.57 4.65 1.61
CA ALA A 65 -5.54 5.49 1.00
C ALA A 65 -5.79 5.73 -0.50
N TYR A 66 -6.26 4.72 -1.23
CA TYR A 66 -6.68 4.87 -2.62
C TYR A 66 -7.89 5.80 -2.76
N GLU A 67 -8.92 5.66 -1.93
CA GLU A 67 -10.11 6.53 -1.97
C GLU A 67 -9.77 7.98 -1.57
N ARG A 68 -8.86 8.17 -0.61
CA ARG A 68 -8.44 9.49 -0.14
C ARG A 68 -7.87 10.36 -1.26
N GLN A 69 -7.22 9.78 -2.27
CA GLN A 69 -6.66 10.56 -3.38
C GLN A 69 -7.73 11.32 -4.18
N PHE A 70 -9.00 10.92 -4.09
CA PHE A 70 -10.14 11.59 -4.73
C PHE A 70 -10.78 12.68 -3.86
N THR A 71 -10.26 12.90 -2.65
CA THR A 71 -10.71 13.95 -1.72
C THR A 71 -9.84 15.20 -1.83
N GLU A 72 -10.31 16.32 -1.28
CA GLU A 72 -9.53 17.57 -1.21
C GLU A 72 -8.18 17.40 -0.51
N GLN A 73 -8.13 16.60 0.55
CA GLN A 73 -6.94 16.33 1.36
C GLN A 73 -5.90 15.51 0.59
N GLY A 74 -6.34 14.67 -0.35
CA GLY A 74 -5.50 13.76 -1.11
C GLY A 74 -5.19 14.20 -2.53
N LYS A 75 -5.52 15.44 -2.93
CA LYS A 75 -5.29 15.95 -4.28
C LYS A 75 -3.86 15.85 -4.80
N THR A 76 -2.88 15.81 -3.89
CA THR A 76 -1.46 15.70 -4.18
C THR A 76 -0.92 14.28 -4.01
N MET A 77 -1.80 13.31 -3.73
CA MET A 77 -1.46 11.90 -3.59
C MET A 77 -1.58 11.18 -4.94
N SER A 78 -0.71 10.20 -5.13
CA SER A 78 -0.84 9.21 -6.20
C SER A 78 -0.78 7.81 -5.62
N VAL A 79 -1.91 7.11 -5.61
CA VAL A 79 -2.04 5.76 -5.04
C VAL A 79 -2.56 4.82 -6.13
N PRO A 80 -1.88 3.71 -6.42
CA PRO A 80 -2.34 2.78 -7.46
C PRO A 80 -3.71 2.21 -7.10
N LYS A 81 -4.42 1.65 -8.08
CA LYS A 81 -5.73 1.05 -7.84
C LYS A 81 -5.63 -0.03 -6.77
N ILE A 82 -6.41 0.10 -5.71
CA ILE A 82 -6.53 -0.90 -4.64
C ILE A 82 -7.96 -1.49 -4.69
N PRO A 83 -8.13 -2.82 -4.63
CA PRO A 83 -9.45 -3.44 -4.55
C PRO A 83 -10.14 -3.14 -3.23
N THR A 84 -11.48 -3.21 -3.21
CA THR A 84 -12.23 -3.21 -1.95
C THR A 84 -11.85 -4.42 -1.09
N LYS A 85 -12.10 -4.34 0.22
CA LYS A 85 -11.82 -5.44 1.16
C LYS A 85 -12.47 -6.76 0.76
N GLU A 86 -13.65 -6.74 0.13
CA GLU A 86 -14.33 -7.94 -0.36
C GLU A 86 -13.54 -8.62 -1.47
N VAL A 87 -13.08 -7.85 -2.46
CA VAL A 87 -12.23 -8.35 -3.55
C VAL A 87 -10.86 -8.76 -3.02
N PHE A 88 -10.32 -8.02 -2.05
CA PHE A 88 -9.04 -8.33 -1.41
C PHE A 88 -9.06 -9.70 -0.73
N LEU A 89 -10.10 -9.97 0.06
CA LEU A 89 -10.27 -11.25 0.75
C LEU A 89 -10.63 -12.39 -0.21
N LEU A 90 -11.58 -12.17 -1.12
CA LEU A 90 -12.01 -13.19 -2.09
C LEU A 90 -10.87 -13.59 -3.04
N GLY A 91 -10.04 -12.63 -3.44
CA GLY A 91 -8.85 -12.86 -4.25
C GLY A 91 -7.67 -13.46 -3.49
N GLY A 92 -7.79 -13.70 -2.18
CA GLY A 92 -6.72 -14.26 -1.36
C GLY A 92 -5.48 -13.38 -1.28
N LEU A 93 -5.64 -12.05 -1.37
CA LEU A 93 -4.52 -11.10 -1.41
C LEU A 93 -3.80 -10.95 -0.05
N THR A 94 -4.31 -11.61 0.99
CA THR A 94 -3.65 -11.76 2.30
C THR A 94 -2.70 -12.96 2.38
N SER A 95 -2.72 -13.86 1.38
CA SER A 95 -1.99 -15.14 1.42
C SER A 95 -0.50 -15.04 1.10
N LYS A 96 -0.09 -13.96 0.41
CA LYS A 96 1.29 -13.68 0.00
C LYS A 96 1.44 -12.17 -0.24
N PRO A 97 2.67 -11.64 -0.37
CA PRO A 97 2.90 -10.29 -0.86
C PRO A 97 2.14 -10.00 -2.15
N VAL A 98 1.71 -8.77 -2.35
CA VAL A 98 1.01 -8.34 -3.57
C VAL A 98 1.56 -7.00 -4.04
N PHE A 99 1.80 -6.87 -5.34
CA PHE A 99 2.24 -5.64 -5.99
C PHE A 99 1.03 -4.94 -6.62
N PHE A 100 0.90 -3.64 -6.34
CA PHE A 100 -0.09 -2.75 -6.93
C PHE A 100 0.63 -1.67 -7.74
N GLY A 101 0.02 -1.15 -8.82
CA GLY A 101 0.66 -0.14 -9.66
C GLY A 101 1.86 -0.68 -10.44
N CYS A 102 1.81 -1.96 -10.83
CA CYS A 102 2.94 -2.63 -11.51
C CYS A 102 3.23 -2.06 -12.90
N ASP A 103 2.21 -1.50 -13.56
CA ASP A 103 2.32 -0.87 -14.86
C ASP A 103 1.68 0.52 -14.82
N ALA A 104 2.50 1.56 -14.84
CA ALA A 104 2.07 2.95 -14.85
C ALA A 104 1.16 3.31 -16.03
N ASN A 105 1.28 2.57 -17.12
CA ASN A 105 0.58 2.85 -18.37
C ASN A 105 -0.70 2.02 -18.52
N ALA A 106 -0.98 1.10 -17.59
CA ALA A 106 -2.17 0.28 -17.66
C ALA A 106 -3.41 1.17 -17.52
N PRO A 107 -4.44 1.03 -18.39
CA PRO A 107 -5.67 1.83 -18.31
C PRO A 107 -6.36 1.73 -16.94
N SER A 108 -6.23 0.58 -16.26
CA SER A 108 -6.74 0.33 -14.92
C SER A 108 -6.07 1.16 -13.82
N GLU A 109 -4.90 1.74 -14.09
CA GLU A 109 -4.14 2.58 -13.16
C GLU A 109 -4.30 4.08 -13.48
N ILE A 110 -4.88 4.43 -14.63
CA ILE A 110 -5.18 5.81 -15.03
C ILE A 110 -6.56 6.20 -14.48
N ASN A 111 -6.66 6.45 -13.17
CA ASN A 111 -7.98 6.61 -12.51
C ASN A 111 -8.35 8.03 -12.09
N ASN A 112 -7.61 9.06 -12.48
CA ASN A 112 -8.04 10.44 -12.26
C ASN A 112 -7.87 11.23 -13.53
N GLY A 113 -8.72 12.23 -13.74
CA GLY A 113 -8.48 13.31 -14.71
C GLY A 113 -7.10 13.98 -14.58
N ASN A 114 -6.27 13.58 -13.60
CA ASN A 114 -4.82 13.48 -13.70
C ASN A 114 -4.42 12.52 -14.85
N SER A 115 -4.81 12.87 -16.09
CA SER A 115 -3.77 12.83 -17.12
C SER A 115 -2.64 13.63 -16.50
N ALA A 116 -1.59 12.94 -16.08
CA ALA A 116 -0.31 13.55 -15.88
C ALA A 116 0.06 14.12 -17.25
N THR A 117 -0.47 15.30 -17.53
CA THR A 117 -0.01 16.20 -18.54
C THR A 117 1.17 16.85 -17.87
N GLY A 118 2.36 16.36 -18.20
CA GLY A 118 3.53 17.21 -18.06
C GLY A 118 3.21 18.52 -18.78
N ALA A 119 3.87 19.60 -18.41
CA ALA A 119 3.65 20.95 -18.96
C ALA A 119 3.62 21.05 -20.52
N ASN A 120 3.85 19.94 -21.23
CA ASN A 120 3.96 19.79 -22.67
C ASN A 120 2.88 18.88 -23.31
N GLY A 121 1.84 18.44 -22.57
CA GLY A 121 0.74 17.64 -23.15
C GLY A 121 1.09 16.20 -23.56
N ASN A 122 2.30 15.73 -23.22
CA ASN A 122 2.64 14.31 -23.27
C ASN A 122 2.15 13.63 -21.99
N LEU A 123 1.69 12.38 -22.12
CA LEU A 123 1.39 11.46 -21.03
C LEU A 123 2.69 11.29 -20.20
N THR A 124 2.92 12.16 -19.22
CA THR A 124 3.93 11.88 -18.20
C THR A 124 3.43 10.67 -17.45
N LEU A 125 4.29 9.66 -17.27
CA LEU A 125 3.99 8.51 -16.43
C LEU A 125 3.40 9.06 -15.14
N ALA A 126 2.12 8.79 -14.90
CA ALA A 126 1.51 9.15 -13.64
C ALA A 126 2.41 8.56 -12.54
N ASN A 127 2.82 9.40 -11.59
CA ASN A 127 3.74 9.09 -10.51
C ASN A 127 3.10 8.11 -9.50
N PHE A 128 2.50 7.03 -9.99
CA PHE A 128 1.97 5.96 -9.19
C PHE A 128 3.13 5.16 -8.65
N ASN A 129 3.40 5.28 -7.37
CA ASN A 129 4.46 4.49 -6.75
C ASN A 129 3.98 3.02 -6.73
N PRO A 130 4.73 2.04 -7.25
CA PRO A 130 4.40 0.65 -7.01
C PRO A 130 4.25 0.40 -5.50
N GLY A 131 3.03 0.07 -5.10
CA GLY A 131 2.68 -0.27 -3.73
C GLY A 131 2.93 -1.76 -3.53
N LEU A 132 3.97 -2.11 -2.77
CA LEU A 132 4.18 -3.48 -2.32
C LEU A 132 3.47 -3.64 -0.98
N ILE A 133 2.32 -4.32 -0.98
CA ILE A 133 1.63 -4.69 0.25
C ILE A 133 2.14 -6.04 0.74
N LEU A 134 2.67 -6.03 1.94
CA LEU A 134 3.00 -7.20 2.74
C LEU A 134 1.88 -7.38 3.76
N ALA A 135 0.84 -8.12 3.35
CA ALA A 135 -0.24 -8.47 4.26
C ALA A 135 0.31 -9.35 5.39
N LYS A 136 0.15 -8.89 6.64
CA LYS A 136 0.45 -9.68 7.82
C LYS A 136 -0.42 -10.93 7.83
N ARG A 137 0.22 -12.09 7.90
CA ARG A 137 -0.44 -13.41 7.99
C ARG A 137 0.31 -14.32 8.95
N LYS A 138 -0.33 -15.43 9.32
CA LYS A 138 0.31 -16.50 10.07
C LYS A 138 1.24 -17.32 9.16
N LEU A 139 2.49 -17.45 9.60
CA LEU A 139 3.46 -18.43 9.13
C LEU A 139 3.86 -19.34 10.29
N SER A 140 4.70 -18.86 11.21
CA SER A 140 5.06 -19.60 12.42
C SER A 140 4.30 -19.19 13.69
N PHE A 141 3.64 -18.01 13.69
CA PHE A 141 3.03 -17.47 14.91
C PHE A 141 1.77 -16.64 14.64
N ASP A 142 0.77 -16.78 15.52
CA ASP A 142 -0.46 -15.98 15.51
C ASP A 142 -0.19 -14.57 16.03
N SER A 143 0.06 -13.64 15.10
CA SER A 143 0.37 -12.24 15.39
C SER A 143 -0.85 -11.31 15.34
N ASN A 144 -2.04 -11.84 15.07
CA ASN A 144 -3.35 -11.17 15.17
C ASN A 144 -3.70 -10.94 16.66
N LYS A 145 -3.00 -10.00 17.27
CA LYS A 145 -3.22 -9.59 18.66
C LYS A 145 -4.16 -8.40 18.68
N SER A 146 -5.11 -8.40 19.61
CA SER A 146 -6.02 -7.27 19.82
C SER A 146 -5.25 -5.99 20.13
N THR A 147 -5.71 -4.87 19.56
CA THR A 147 -5.21 -3.51 19.81
C THR A 147 -5.17 -3.15 21.30
N PHE A 148 -6.04 -3.74 22.12
CA PHE A 148 -6.11 -3.48 23.57
C PHE A 148 -5.17 -4.37 24.42
N THR A 149 -4.37 -5.22 23.77
CA THR A 149 -3.37 -6.04 24.47
C THR A 149 -2.05 -5.28 24.59
N PHE A 150 -1.70 -4.88 25.81
CA PHE A 150 -0.48 -4.10 26.11
C PHE A 150 0.66 -4.91 26.73
N VAL A 151 0.39 -6.13 27.19
CA VAL A 151 1.38 -6.97 27.87
C VAL A 151 1.54 -8.27 27.11
N TYR A 152 2.78 -8.59 26.76
CA TYR A 152 3.16 -9.79 26.03
C TYR A 152 4.30 -10.52 26.75
N THR A 153 4.25 -11.84 26.72
CA THR A 153 5.38 -12.68 27.16
C THR A 153 6.56 -12.55 26.20
N GLU A 154 7.78 -12.89 26.66
CA GLU A 154 8.96 -12.93 25.79
C GLU A 154 8.78 -13.87 24.59
N ALA A 155 8.10 -15.01 24.81
CA ALA A 155 7.81 -15.98 23.75
C ALA A 155 6.88 -15.40 22.67
N GLU A 156 5.85 -14.64 23.06
CA GLU A 156 4.95 -13.98 22.12
C GLU A 156 5.66 -12.88 21.32
N LYS A 157 6.47 -12.05 21.99
CA LYS A 157 7.28 -11.03 21.31
C LYS A 157 8.21 -11.65 20.28
N ALA A 158 8.98 -12.67 20.67
CA ALA A 158 9.88 -13.38 19.77
C ALA A 158 9.13 -14.08 18.63
N GLY A 159 7.97 -14.67 18.92
CA GLY A 159 7.10 -15.30 17.92
C GLY A 159 6.58 -14.31 16.89
N MET A 160 6.09 -13.14 17.31
CA MET A 160 5.61 -12.10 16.41
C MET A 160 6.72 -11.54 15.51
N VAL A 161 7.90 -11.27 16.07
CA VAL A 161 9.06 -10.79 15.29
C VAL A 161 9.50 -11.84 14.27
N ARG A 162 9.59 -13.11 14.67
CA ARG A 162 9.92 -14.21 13.76
C ARG A 162 8.91 -14.33 12.62
N ASN A 163 7.62 -14.30 12.94
CA ASN A 163 6.56 -14.34 11.94
C ASN A 163 6.63 -13.15 10.98
N GLY A 164 6.92 -11.95 11.47
CA GLY A 164 7.15 -10.76 10.63
C GLY A 164 8.32 -10.95 9.65
N PHE A 165 9.44 -11.50 10.12
CA PHE A 165 10.58 -11.85 9.25
C PHE A 165 10.19 -12.86 8.18
N GLU A 166 9.47 -13.92 8.55
CA GLU A 166 9.03 -14.95 7.60
C GLU A 166 8.07 -14.36 6.56
N VAL A 167 7.14 -13.49 6.96
CA VAL A 167 6.22 -12.81 6.02
C VAL A 167 7.02 -11.96 5.03
N ALA A 168 7.95 -11.14 5.52
CA ALA A 168 8.78 -10.26 4.70
C ALA A 168 9.72 -11.02 3.75
N THR A 169 10.15 -12.22 4.14
CA THR A 169 11.17 -12.99 3.41
C THR A 169 10.61 -14.19 2.64
N ARG A 170 9.29 -14.38 2.60
CA ARG A 170 8.65 -15.59 2.02
C ARG A 170 9.20 -16.87 2.65
N ASN A 171 9.17 -16.89 3.98
CA ASN A 171 9.71 -17.94 4.84
C ASN A 171 11.20 -18.18 4.56
N ASN A 172 12.02 -17.13 4.63
CA ASN A 172 13.45 -17.15 4.31
C ASN A 172 13.75 -17.70 2.89
N GLY A 173 12.89 -17.39 1.92
CA GLY A 173 12.99 -17.88 0.54
C GLY A 173 12.55 -19.34 0.36
N THR A 174 12.05 -20.01 1.39
CA THR A 174 11.59 -21.41 1.29
C THR A 174 10.29 -21.51 0.49
N GLU A 175 9.38 -20.54 0.61
CA GLU A 175 8.14 -20.52 -0.18
C GLU A 175 8.36 -20.00 -1.60
N ASP A 176 9.45 -19.25 -1.82
CA ASP A 176 9.85 -18.73 -3.12
C ASP A 176 11.31 -18.29 -3.10
N SER A 177 12.16 -19.08 -3.75
CA SER A 177 13.60 -18.77 -3.87
C SER A 177 13.87 -17.53 -4.73
N ALA A 178 12.95 -17.15 -5.61
CA ALA A 178 13.05 -15.96 -6.46
C ALA A 178 12.56 -14.68 -5.77
N TRP A 179 12.01 -14.76 -4.56
CA TRP A 179 11.38 -13.61 -3.88
C TRP A 179 12.30 -12.39 -3.78
N LYS A 180 13.57 -12.61 -3.39
CA LYS A 180 14.55 -11.52 -3.31
C LYS A 180 14.71 -10.80 -4.64
N THR A 181 14.74 -11.55 -5.74
CA THR A 181 14.79 -10.96 -7.07
C THR A 181 13.51 -10.22 -7.42
N CYS A 182 12.34 -10.77 -7.07
CA CYS A 182 11.07 -10.10 -7.31
C CYS A 182 10.94 -8.77 -6.55
N VAL A 183 11.48 -8.69 -5.33
CA VAL A 183 11.61 -7.43 -4.59
C VAL A 183 12.53 -6.46 -5.33
N SER A 184 13.70 -6.90 -5.80
CA SER A 184 14.59 -6.05 -6.61
C SER A 184 13.92 -5.54 -7.88
N CYS A 185 13.15 -6.39 -8.56
CA CYS A 185 12.37 -6.02 -9.74
C CYS A 185 11.29 -4.98 -9.43
N ALA A 186 10.65 -5.07 -8.27
CA ALA A 186 9.70 -4.05 -7.80
C ALA A 186 10.40 -2.71 -7.57
N ILE A 187 11.55 -2.71 -6.87
CA ILE A 187 12.34 -1.50 -6.57
C ILE A 187 12.71 -0.73 -7.84
N ILE A 188 13.13 -1.41 -8.90
CA ILE A 188 13.62 -0.75 -10.13
C ILE A 188 12.50 -0.43 -11.15
N ARG A 189 11.27 -0.92 -10.95
CA ARG A 189 10.22 -0.87 -11.98
C ARG A 189 9.91 0.55 -12.42
N ARG A 190 9.71 1.45 -11.46
CA ARG A 190 9.31 2.83 -11.74
C ARG A 190 10.37 3.58 -12.54
N GLU A 191 11.64 3.37 -12.19
CA GLU A 191 12.76 3.97 -12.92
C GLU A 191 12.93 3.38 -14.33
N GLN A 192 12.67 2.07 -14.50
CA GLN A 192 12.63 1.47 -15.84
C GLN A 192 11.57 2.12 -16.72
N GLU A 193 10.36 2.36 -16.17
CA GLU A 193 9.30 3.06 -16.89
C GLU A 193 9.70 4.49 -17.25
N ARG A 194 10.27 5.27 -16.32
CA ARG A 194 10.75 6.65 -16.59
C ARG A 194 11.78 6.70 -17.71
N ARG A 195 12.62 5.68 -17.83
CA ARG A 195 13.66 5.58 -18.87
C ARG A 195 13.21 4.88 -20.15
N ASN A 196 11.94 4.49 -20.27
CA ASN A 196 11.44 3.65 -21.37
C ASN A 196 12.27 2.37 -21.56
N MET A 197 12.68 1.74 -20.45
CA MET A 197 13.43 0.49 -20.45
C MET A 197 12.51 -0.71 -20.29
N GLU A 198 12.69 -1.69 -21.15
CA GLU A 198 12.01 -2.99 -21.05
C GLU A 198 12.48 -3.78 -19.83
N GLN A 199 11.56 -4.56 -19.24
CA GLN A 199 11.89 -5.44 -18.13
C GLN A 199 12.67 -6.68 -18.61
N SER A 200 13.55 -7.19 -17.76
CA SER A 200 14.10 -8.53 -17.96
C SER A 200 13.01 -9.58 -17.83
N ASP A 201 13.19 -10.72 -18.49
CA ASP A 201 12.21 -11.82 -18.43
C ASP A 201 12.01 -12.36 -17.02
N GLN A 202 13.05 -12.31 -16.18
CA GLN A 202 12.95 -12.64 -14.76
C GLN A 202 12.01 -11.69 -14.02
N CYS A 203 12.09 -10.39 -14.28
CA CYS A 203 11.19 -9.43 -13.66
C CYS A 203 9.75 -9.61 -14.18
N LYS A 204 9.56 -9.87 -15.48
CA LYS A 204 8.22 -10.16 -16.03
C LYS A 204 7.54 -11.32 -15.29
N GLN A 205 8.26 -12.42 -15.04
CA GLN A 205 7.75 -13.55 -14.26
C GLN A 205 7.38 -13.17 -12.82
N CYS A 206 8.18 -12.31 -12.19
CA CYS A 206 7.86 -11.79 -10.86
C CYS A 206 6.56 -10.98 -10.85
N PHE A 207 6.37 -10.10 -11.84
CA PHE A 207 5.14 -9.32 -11.96
C PHE A 207 3.92 -10.18 -12.35
N GLU A 208 4.08 -11.23 -13.15
CA GLU A 208 3.00 -12.21 -13.37
C GLU A 208 2.56 -12.90 -12.08
N LYS A 209 3.50 -13.16 -11.16
CA LYS A 209 3.23 -13.89 -9.92
C LYS A 209 2.66 -13.00 -8.81
N TYR A 210 3.13 -11.76 -8.69
CA TYR A 210 2.86 -10.89 -7.55
C TYR A 210 1.98 -9.70 -7.88
N CYS A 211 1.86 -9.32 -9.15
CA CYS A 211 1.03 -8.19 -9.53
C CYS A 211 -0.45 -8.51 -9.43
N TRP A 212 -1.19 -7.63 -8.77
CA TRP A 212 -2.65 -7.61 -8.85
C TRP A 212 -3.10 -6.91 -10.14
N ARG A 213 -4.00 -7.55 -10.91
CA ARG A 213 -4.42 -7.11 -12.25
C ARG A 213 -5.93 -6.86 -12.36
N GLY A 214 -6.55 -6.35 -11.29
CA GLY A 214 -8.01 -6.28 -11.11
C GLY A 214 -8.81 -5.68 -12.24
#